data_AF-A0A1W2H8W0-F1
#
_entry.id   AF-A0A1W2H8W0-F1
#
_cell.length_a   1.000
_cell.length_b   1.000
_cell.length_c   1.000
_cell.angle_alpha   90.00
_cell.angle_beta   90.00
_cell.angle_gamma   90.00
#
_symmetry.space_group_name_H-M   'P 1'
#
loop_
_entity.id
_entity.type
_entity.pdbx_description
1 polymer ?
#
loop_
_entity_poly.entity_id
_entity_poly.type
_entity_poly.pdbx_seq_one_letter_code
_entity_poly.pdbx_strand_id
1 'polypeptide(L)'
;MKNDMDTILEFDDIQGYVIRGYARFTFSRFYYLKITEPKKTRNWLRTIWPSLTNSVHIHNKENLPEKGLNIAFTSKGLDVLGLDEGNIAAFSREFRQGMATEHRSRLLGDFDSSAPENWRWGGYNNEPIHICLLVFGSQDDIAKAYYAEMESQFESAGLEQILRIDGLTLPQNKEHFGFRDGISQPIIKDSGRSGPKDDIVEPGEFIMGYKNNYGVFPDTPLIQSDQGDLNLLPTDAGGSGKKDIGRNGTYLVMRQLEQDVAAFWEFMNEKTKNHDGSINELESLKLAAKMMGRWQNGAPVTKYPDADPGELSDDNDFGYAKNDQEGLKCPYGSHLRRSNPRDSFEDMGIKESILLSNRHRIIRRARLYGDPIEGSPTAHKPNGEVGLIFACFNVDISRQYEFVQYSWGNSKKVKQLYNDPDPIIGTKEKTELDEEQNFTIQGNPVNQTIKGLQRFVTVRGGAYFFFPSINAVRYLSTLD
;
A
#
# COMPACT_ATOMS: atom_id res chain seq x y z
N MET A 1 3.69 20.79 -33.67
CA MET A 1 4.41 19.77 -32.90
C MET A 1 3.86 19.86 -31.48
N LYS A 2 3.09 18.87 -31.02
CA LYS A 2 2.68 18.82 -29.60
C LYS A 2 3.96 18.57 -28.80
N ASN A 3 4.20 19.35 -27.75
CA ASN A 3 5.36 19.16 -26.87
C ASN A 3 5.26 17.76 -26.25
N ASP A 4 6.15 16.84 -26.64
CA ASP A 4 6.35 15.52 -26.03
C ASP A 4 6.98 15.61 -24.61
N MET A 5 7.07 16.82 -24.02
CA MET A 5 7.58 17.00 -22.66
C MET A 5 6.57 16.55 -21.59
N ASP A 6 5.27 16.46 -21.91
CA ASP A 6 4.24 16.04 -20.94
C ASP A 6 4.23 14.53 -20.64
N THR A 7 5.05 13.74 -21.36
CA THR A 7 5.15 12.28 -21.20
C THR A 7 6.41 11.81 -20.46
N ILE A 8 7.39 12.69 -20.26
CA ILE A 8 8.67 12.30 -19.63
C ILE A 8 8.55 12.46 -18.10
N LEU A 9 8.87 11.40 -17.37
CA LEU A 9 8.90 11.43 -15.91
C LEU A 9 10.06 12.28 -15.39
N GLU A 10 9.76 13.26 -14.54
CA GLU A 10 10.73 14.19 -13.92
C GLU A 10 11.32 13.52 -12.67
N PHE A 11 12.15 12.50 -12.87
CA PHE A 11 12.63 11.61 -11.80
C PHE A 11 13.39 12.32 -10.66
N ASP A 12 14.01 13.47 -10.93
CA ASP A 12 14.71 14.29 -9.95
C ASP A 12 13.77 15.05 -9.02
N ASP A 13 12.55 15.34 -9.47
CA ASP A 13 11.51 16.00 -8.67
C ASP A 13 10.57 14.99 -7.98
N ILE A 14 10.45 13.77 -8.49
CA ILE A 14 9.60 12.73 -7.90
C ILE A 14 10.32 12.08 -6.72
N GLN A 15 9.71 12.15 -5.52
CA GLN A 15 10.21 11.43 -4.34
C GLN A 15 10.31 9.92 -4.57
N GLY A 16 11.46 9.35 -4.22
CA GLY A 16 11.94 8.06 -4.70
C GLY A 16 11.09 6.84 -4.32
N TYR A 17 10.38 6.85 -3.19
CA TYR A 17 9.72 5.64 -2.70
C TYR A 17 8.55 5.16 -3.57
N VAL A 18 7.96 6.04 -4.39
CA VAL A 18 6.92 5.68 -5.36
C VAL A 18 7.50 4.86 -6.52
N ILE A 19 8.60 5.33 -7.14
CA ILE A 19 9.19 4.69 -8.32
C ILE A 19 10.23 3.63 -7.95
N ARG A 20 10.99 3.82 -6.87
CA ARG A 20 12.07 2.91 -6.45
C ARG A 20 11.52 1.91 -5.43
N GLY A 21 11.93 0.65 -5.55
CA GLY A 21 11.46 -0.45 -4.68
C GLY A 21 12.22 -0.54 -3.35
N TYR A 22 13.26 0.28 -3.18
CA TYR A 22 14.08 0.38 -1.95
C TYR A 22 14.58 -0.98 -1.42
N ALA A 23 14.82 -1.94 -2.31
CA ALA A 23 15.21 -3.31 -1.96
C ALA A 23 16.52 -3.43 -1.15
N ARG A 24 17.41 -2.43 -1.19
CA ARG A 24 18.64 -2.38 -0.39
C ARG A 24 18.42 -1.86 1.03
N PHE A 25 17.33 -1.12 1.27
CA PHE A 25 17.06 -0.54 2.58
C PHE A 25 16.36 -1.55 3.46
N THR A 26 17.12 -2.39 4.16
CA THR A 26 16.57 -3.42 5.05
C THR A 26 15.87 -2.82 6.26
N PHE A 27 16.30 -1.65 6.73
CA PHE A 27 15.77 -1.00 7.93
C PHE A 27 15.05 0.30 7.58
N SER A 28 13.94 0.56 8.26
CA SER A 28 13.16 1.79 8.13
C SER A 28 12.62 2.24 9.48
N ARG A 29 12.41 3.53 9.65
CA ARG A 29 11.64 4.11 10.75
C ARG A 29 10.68 5.14 10.18
N PHE A 30 9.42 5.01 10.55
CA PHE A 30 8.37 5.95 10.22
C PHE A 30 8.12 6.83 11.43
N TYR A 31 8.46 8.10 11.33
CA TYR A 31 8.12 9.09 12.35
C TYR A 31 6.79 9.74 12.00
N TYR A 32 5.88 9.74 12.95
CA TYR A 32 4.60 10.43 12.86
C TYR A 32 4.67 11.66 13.75
N LEU A 33 4.70 12.82 13.09
CA LEU A 33 5.08 14.08 13.71
C LEU A 33 3.89 15.04 13.72
N LYS A 34 3.80 15.81 14.79
CA LYS A 34 2.89 16.94 14.95
C LYS A 34 3.68 18.22 14.86
N ILE A 35 3.17 19.18 14.10
CA ILE A 35 3.74 20.53 13.98
C ILE A 35 3.28 21.33 15.19
N THR A 36 4.23 21.84 15.98
CA THR A 36 4.01 22.72 17.14
C THR A 36 4.34 24.17 16.81
N GLU A 37 5.32 24.43 15.94
CA GLU A 37 5.71 25.78 15.51
C GLU A 37 5.87 25.85 13.97
N PRO A 38 4.81 26.21 13.22
CA PRO A 38 4.80 26.15 11.76
C PRO A 38 5.96 26.89 11.09
N LYS A 39 6.35 28.07 11.59
CA LYS A 39 7.47 28.83 11.05
C LYS A 39 8.81 28.10 11.19
N LYS A 40 9.05 27.44 12.33
CA LYS A 40 10.26 26.61 12.51
C LYS A 40 10.23 25.40 11.59
N THR A 41 9.06 24.77 11.42
CA THR A 41 8.91 23.63 10.52
C THR A 41 9.16 24.02 9.07
N ARG A 42 8.66 25.17 8.60
CA ARG A 42 8.96 25.67 7.24
C ARG A 42 10.46 25.95 7.06
N ASN A 43 11.13 26.52 8.06
CA ASN A 43 12.58 26.68 8.03
C ASN A 43 13.31 25.33 7.96
N TRP A 44 12.86 24.34 8.73
CA TRP A 44 13.39 22.98 8.66
C TRP A 44 13.16 22.38 7.28
N LEU A 45 11.97 22.50 6.67
CA LEU A 45 11.71 22.04 5.30
C LEU A 45 12.72 22.62 4.28
N ARG A 46 13.15 23.89 4.45
CA ARG A 46 14.22 24.50 3.62
C ARG A 46 15.56 23.78 3.73
N THR A 47 15.85 23.17 4.89
CA THR A 47 17.11 22.47 5.14
C THR A 47 17.06 20.98 4.77
N ILE A 48 15.90 20.31 4.89
CA ILE A 48 15.77 18.86 4.61
C ILE A 48 15.52 18.57 3.12
N TRP A 49 14.80 19.42 2.37
CA TRP A 49 14.44 19.08 0.99
C TRP A 49 15.62 18.61 0.10
N PRO A 50 16.87 19.14 0.23
CA PRO A 50 18.00 18.66 -0.57
C PRO A 50 18.40 17.21 -0.27
N SER A 51 18.05 16.71 0.93
CA SER A 51 18.33 15.34 1.36
C SER A 51 17.22 14.35 1.02
N LEU A 52 16.07 14.83 0.51
CA LEU A 52 15.00 13.94 0.08
C LEU A 52 15.48 13.06 -1.07
N THR A 53 15.27 11.76 -0.92
CA THR A 53 15.65 10.79 -1.93
C THR A 53 14.68 10.87 -3.09
N ASN A 54 15.19 11.17 -4.29
CA ASN A 54 14.42 11.22 -5.53
C ASN A 54 14.41 9.87 -6.29
N SER A 55 13.75 9.88 -7.45
CA SER A 55 13.52 8.71 -8.30
C SER A 55 14.57 8.52 -9.39
N VAL A 56 15.64 9.33 -9.44
CA VAL A 56 16.68 9.22 -10.47
C VAL A 56 17.29 7.82 -10.45
N HIS A 57 17.41 7.21 -11.63
CA HIS A 57 18.02 5.91 -11.79
C HIS A 57 19.51 5.97 -11.50
N ILE A 58 19.97 5.12 -10.58
CA ILE A 58 21.38 4.96 -10.25
C ILE A 58 21.83 3.63 -10.87
N HIS A 59 22.56 3.70 -11.98
CA HIS A 59 22.98 2.50 -12.73
C HIS A 59 24.20 1.81 -12.12
N ASN A 60 25.13 2.57 -11.54
CA ASN A 60 26.27 2.00 -10.82
C ASN A 60 25.85 1.61 -9.40
N LYS A 61 25.90 0.30 -9.09
CA LYS A 61 25.55 -0.24 -7.77
C LYS A 61 26.42 0.31 -6.64
N GLU A 62 27.66 0.71 -6.92
CA GLU A 62 28.57 1.32 -5.95
C GLU A 62 28.11 2.73 -5.51
N ASN A 63 27.33 3.41 -6.36
CA ASN A 63 26.79 4.74 -6.08
C ASN A 63 25.40 4.71 -5.42
N LEU A 64 24.90 3.52 -5.08
CA LEU A 64 23.60 3.41 -4.42
C LEU A 64 23.71 3.97 -2.99
N PRO A 65 22.81 4.88 -2.59
CA PRO A 65 22.85 5.48 -1.27
C PRO A 65 22.56 4.44 -0.19
N GLU A 66 23.18 4.62 0.98
CA GLU A 66 22.99 3.76 2.15
C GLU A 66 21.90 4.27 3.10
N LYS A 67 21.48 5.52 2.90
CA LYS A 67 20.38 6.18 3.60
C LYS A 67 19.32 6.63 2.60
N GLY A 68 18.06 6.64 3.03
CA GLY A 68 16.95 7.17 2.24
C GLY A 68 16.03 8.02 3.10
N LEU A 69 15.47 9.08 2.53
CA LEU A 69 14.57 10.00 3.22
C LEU A 69 13.41 10.41 2.31
N ASN A 70 12.19 10.26 2.80
CA ASN A 70 10.99 10.78 2.16
C ASN A 70 10.06 11.42 3.19
N ILE A 71 9.17 12.29 2.73
CA ILE A 71 8.25 13.03 3.57
C ILE A 71 6.84 13.05 2.97
N ALA A 72 5.83 12.94 3.82
CA ALA A 72 4.43 13.01 3.45
C ALA A 72 3.65 13.86 4.46
N PHE A 73 2.57 14.50 4.04
CA PHE A 73 1.77 15.41 4.86
C PHE A 73 0.32 14.96 4.89
N THR A 74 -0.34 15.00 6.05
CA THR A 74 -1.81 14.87 6.10
C THR A 74 -2.46 16.18 5.68
N SER A 75 -3.75 16.18 5.36
CA SER A 75 -4.47 17.43 5.06
C SER A 75 -4.41 18.41 6.24
N LYS A 76 -4.50 17.90 7.48
CA LYS A 76 -4.35 18.73 8.68
C LYS A 76 -2.92 19.25 8.85
N GLY A 77 -1.93 18.47 8.44
CA GLY A 77 -0.55 18.93 8.41
C GLY A 77 -0.31 20.08 7.45
N LEU A 78 -0.92 20.06 6.26
CA LEU A 78 -0.84 21.18 5.31
C LEU A 78 -1.52 22.44 5.86
N ASP A 79 -2.69 22.30 6.48
CA ASP A 79 -3.40 23.37 7.18
C ASP A 79 -2.53 24.01 8.27
N VAL A 80 -2.02 23.20 9.20
CA VAL A 80 -1.18 23.71 10.30
C VAL A 80 0.15 24.29 9.80
N LEU A 81 0.71 23.77 8.71
CA LEU A 81 1.91 24.35 8.09
C LEU A 81 1.65 25.75 7.50
N GLY A 82 0.39 26.08 7.22
CA GLY A 82 -0.09 27.38 6.78
C GLY A 82 -0.63 27.42 5.36
N LEU A 83 -0.91 26.28 4.71
CA LEU A 83 -1.49 26.28 3.36
C LEU A 83 -2.92 26.84 3.40
N ASP A 84 -3.24 27.79 2.51
CA ASP A 84 -4.56 28.43 2.45
C ASP A 84 -5.71 27.42 2.32
N GLU A 85 -6.84 27.69 2.98
CA GLU A 85 -8.01 26.81 2.99
C GLU A 85 -8.54 26.56 1.58
N GLY A 86 -8.53 27.57 0.69
CA GLY A 86 -8.92 27.43 -0.70
C GLY A 86 -8.00 26.49 -1.49
N ASN A 87 -6.69 26.54 -1.20
CA ASN A 87 -5.71 25.62 -1.78
C ASN A 87 -5.88 24.19 -1.24
N ILE A 88 -6.18 24.03 0.06
CA ILE A 88 -6.49 22.71 0.65
C ILE A 88 -7.75 22.13 0.04
N ALA A 89 -8.80 22.94 -0.17
CA ALA A 89 -10.07 22.50 -0.73
C ALA A 89 -9.96 21.89 -2.14
N ALA A 90 -8.88 22.21 -2.87
CA ALA A 90 -8.59 21.64 -4.20
C ALA A 90 -8.07 20.20 -4.16
N PHE A 91 -7.66 19.67 -3.00
CA PHE A 91 -7.27 18.27 -2.87
C PHE A 91 -8.50 17.34 -2.87
N SER A 92 -8.27 16.05 -3.16
CA SER A 92 -9.31 15.02 -3.12
C SER A 92 -10.05 15.03 -1.78
N ARG A 93 -11.36 14.76 -1.83
CA ARG A 93 -12.21 14.74 -0.65
C ARG A 93 -11.71 13.73 0.37
N GLU A 94 -11.22 12.61 -0.12
CA GLU A 94 -10.69 11.49 0.66
C GLU A 94 -9.48 11.92 1.48
N PHE A 95 -8.52 12.59 0.85
CA PHE A 95 -7.38 13.16 1.54
C PHE A 95 -7.79 14.21 2.57
N ARG A 96 -8.69 15.14 2.20
CA ARG A 96 -9.14 16.23 3.09
C ARG A 96 -9.84 15.75 4.34
N GLN A 97 -10.72 14.75 4.18
CA GLN A 97 -11.49 14.19 5.30
C GLN A 97 -10.65 13.24 6.16
N GLY A 98 -9.59 12.65 5.60
CA GLY A 98 -8.78 11.65 6.28
C GLY A 98 -9.46 10.28 6.34
N MET A 99 -8.71 9.30 6.87
CA MET A 99 -9.09 7.89 6.87
C MET A 99 -10.13 7.55 7.96
N ALA A 100 -9.94 8.06 9.18
CA ALA A 100 -10.84 7.81 10.30
C ALA A 100 -12.10 8.67 10.18
N THR A 101 -13.12 8.14 9.50
CA THR A 101 -14.47 8.71 9.43
C THR A 101 -15.48 7.59 9.41
N GLU A 102 -16.69 7.83 9.91
CA GLU A 102 -17.76 6.83 9.93
C GLU A 102 -18.06 6.27 8.52
N HIS A 103 -18.00 7.14 7.50
CA HIS A 103 -18.17 6.74 6.10
C HIS A 103 -17.07 5.78 5.63
N ARG A 104 -15.79 6.09 5.92
CA ARG A 104 -14.66 5.25 5.49
C ARG A 104 -14.50 3.99 6.31
N SER A 105 -14.88 3.97 7.58
CA SER A 105 -14.94 2.72 8.34
C SER A 105 -15.84 1.69 7.64
N ARG A 106 -16.96 2.13 7.05
CA ARG A 106 -17.82 1.26 6.23
C ARG A 106 -17.19 0.80 4.92
N LEU A 107 -16.46 1.68 4.24
CA LEU A 107 -15.78 1.33 2.99
C LEU A 107 -14.62 0.35 3.26
N LEU A 108 -13.78 0.69 4.23
CA LEU A 108 -12.55 -0.02 4.55
C LEU A 108 -12.79 -1.32 5.34
N GLY A 109 -13.94 -1.45 6.01
CA GLY A 109 -14.24 -2.61 6.86
C GLY A 109 -13.63 -2.50 8.27
N ASP A 110 -13.36 -1.29 8.71
CA ASP A 110 -12.69 -1.01 9.99
C ASP A 110 -13.72 -1.02 11.12
N PHE A 111 -14.06 -2.22 11.58
CA PHE A 111 -15.01 -2.49 12.64
C PHE A 111 -14.37 -3.29 13.78
N ASP A 112 -15.09 -3.40 14.90
CA ASP A 112 -14.66 -4.15 16.08
C ASP A 112 -13.26 -3.70 16.56
N SER A 113 -12.33 -4.60 16.84
CA SER A 113 -10.98 -4.20 17.27
C SER A 113 -10.14 -3.52 16.17
N SER A 114 -10.61 -3.51 14.92
CA SER A 114 -10.07 -2.68 13.83
C SER A 114 -10.73 -1.30 13.72
N ALA A 115 -11.73 -0.97 14.54
CA ALA A 115 -12.41 0.32 14.48
C ALA A 115 -11.49 1.49 14.88
N PRO A 116 -11.66 2.70 14.31
CA PRO A 116 -10.79 3.85 14.60
C PRO A 116 -10.77 4.30 16.07
N GLU A 117 -11.78 3.93 16.88
CA GLU A 117 -11.73 4.19 18.33
C GLU A 117 -10.63 3.40 19.04
N ASN A 118 -10.24 2.24 18.47
CA ASN A 118 -9.25 1.31 18.99
C ASN A 118 -7.86 1.49 18.36
N TRP A 119 -7.70 2.45 17.46
CA TRP A 119 -6.41 2.72 16.82
C TRP A 119 -5.43 3.38 17.80
N ARG A 120 -4.15 3.07 17.61
CA ARG A 120 -3.01 3.64 18.32
C ARG A 120 -2.60 4.99 17.75
N TRP A 121 -2.93 5.26 16.49
CA TRP A 121 -2.69 6.53 15.82
C TRP A 121 -3.64 6.73 14.64
N GLY A 122 -3.92 8.00 14.32
CA GLY A 122 -4.79 8.38 13.21
C GLY A 122 -6.29 8.15 13.43
N GLY A 123 -6.69 7.57 14.56
CA GLY A 123 -8.08 7.40 14.99
C GLY A 123 -8.63 8.62 15.75
N TYR A 124 -9.92 8.57 16.10
CA TYR A 124 -10.64 9.72 16.69
C TYR A 124 -10.06 10.22 18.03
N ASN A 125 -9.49 9.31 18.82
CA ASN A 125 -8.99 9.58 20.17
C ASN A 125 -7.47 9.83 20.21
N ASN A 126 -6.82 9.94 19.06
CA ASN A 126 -5.37 10.08 18.98
C ASN A 126 -4.96 11.53 18.71
N GLU A 127 -3.73 11.87 19.10
CA GLU A 127 -3.10 13.12 18.69
C GLU A 127 -3.02 13.21 17.16
N PRO A 128 -3.23 14.41 16.57
CA PRO A 128 -3.22 14.58 15.14
C PRO A 128 -1.82 14.36 14.57
N ILE A 129 -1.74 13.56 13.52
CA ILE A 129 -0.52 13.40 12.72
C ILE A 129 -0.53 14.44 11.61
N HIS A 130 0.53 15.23 11.53
CA HIS A 130 0.70 16.26 10.49
C HIS A 130 1.66 15.80 9.40
N ILE A 131 2.77 15.17 9.78
CA ILE A 131 3.84 14.74 8.87
C ILE A 131 4.16 13.27 9.13
N CYS A 132 4.37 12.50 8.08
CA CYS A 132 5.08 11.23 8.13
C CYS A 132 6.47 11.41 7.52
N LEU A 133 7.52 11.19 8.30
CA LEU A 133 8.91 11.15 7.82
C LEU A 133 9.34 9.69 7.70
N LEU A 134 9.68 9.27 6.48
CA LEU A 134 10.08 7.91 6.15
C LEU A 134 11.61 7.88 6.06
N VAL A 135 12.26 7.26 7.04
CA VAL A 135 13.72 7.22 7.16
C VAL A 135 14.20 5.79 6.92
N PHE A 136 15.17 5.61 6.03
CA PHE A 136 15.64 4.30 5.59
C PHE A 136 17.15 4.16 5.78
N GLY A 137 17.58 2.94 6.10
CA GLY A 137 19.00 2.57 6.15
C GLY A 137 19.24 1.16 5.57
N SER A 138 20.37 0.98 4.91
CA SER A 138 20.75 -0.32 4.33
C SER A 138 21.25 -1.33 5.35
N GLN A 139 21.81 -0.84 6.46
CA GLN A 139 22.33 -1.63 7.57
C GLN A 139 21.83 -1.05 8.90
N ASP A 140 21.81 -1.87 9.94
CA ASP A 140 21.20 -1.53 11.23
C ASP A 140 21.88 -0.34 11.91
N ASP A 141 23.22 -0.31 11.91
CA ASP A 141 24.04 0.78 12.45
C ASP A 141 23.87 2.09 11.67
N ILE A 142 23.89 2.02 10.34
CA ILE A 142 23.63 3.17 9.44
C ILE A 142 22.22 3.73 9.70
N ALA A 143 21.23 2.85 9.82
CA ALA A 143 19.86 3.22 10.07
C ALA A 143 19.70 3.89 11.44
N LYS A 144 20.21 3.28 12.50
CA LYS A 144 20.17 3.82 13.87
C LYS A 144 20.87 5.17 13.98
N ALA A 145 22.02 5.33 13.34
CA ALA A 145 22.71 6.62 13.29
C ALA A 145 21.85 7.68 12.58
N TYR A 146 21.20 7.32 11.46
CA TYR A 146 20.34 8.26 10.74
C TYR A 146 19.05 8.59 11.51
N TYR A 147 18.51 7.63 12.25
CA TYR A 147 17.36 7.86 13.12
C TYR A 147 17.68 8.89 14.20
N ALA A 148 18.81 8.74 14.89
CA ALA A 148 19.26 9.70 15.90
C ALA A 148 19.54 11.09 15.31
N GLU A 149 20.12 11.15 14.10
CA GLU A 149 20.33 12.40 13.36
C GLU A 149 19.01 13.14 13.11
N MET A 150 17.95 12.44 12.67
CA MET A 150 16.64 13.04 12.44
C MET A 150 15.94 13.44 13.75
N GLU A 151 15.94 12.55 14.75
CA GLU A 151 15.32 12.80 16.08
C GLU A 151 15.90 14.05 16.75
N SER A 152 17.21 14.28 16.62
CA SER A 152 17.89 15.44 17.21
C SER A 152 17.40 16.80 16.68
N GLN A 153 16.71 16.82 15.54
CA GLN A 153 16.27 18.07 14.89
C GLN A 153 14.85 18.46 15.28
N PHE A 154 13.99 17.51 15.67
CA PHE A 154 12.54 17.70 15.74
C PHE A 154 12.12 18.86 16.65
N GLU A 155 12.62 18.92 17.88
CA GLU A 155 12.28 20.00 18.82
C GLU A 155 12.64 21.38 18.25
N SER A 156 13.88 21.53 17.76
CA SER A 156 14.36 22.78 17.14
C SER A 156 13.62 23.14 15.85
N ALA A 157 13.04 22.15 15.17
CA ALA A 157 12.22 22.28 13.97
C ALA A 157 10.75 22.59 14.28
N GLY A 158 10.36 22.71 15.55
CA GLY A 158 8.95 22.90 15.94
C GLY A 158 8.10 21.68 15.64
N LEU A 159 8.67 20.49 15.81
CA LEU A 159 8.04 19.20 15.59
C LEU A 159 8.04 18.40 16.89
N GLU A 160 6.90 17.80 17.20
CA GLU A 160 6.72 16.82 18.26
C GLU A 160 6.57 15.43 17.65
N GLN A 161 7.32 14.45 18.15
CA GLN A 161 7.15 13.06 17.75
C GLN A 161 5.99 12.43 18.50
N ILE A 162 4.86 12.18 17.83
CA ILE A 162 3.71 11.50 18.42
C ILE A 162 3.99 10.02 18.61
N LEU A 163 4.51 9.38 17.56
CA LEU A 163 4.99 8.01 17.62
C LEU A 163 6.06 7.77 16.55
N ARG A 164 6.74 6.63 16.71
CA ARG A 164 7.62 6.06 15.70
C ARG A 164 7.31 4.58 15.54
N ILE A 165 7.42 4.08 14.32
CA ILE A 165 7.29 2.64 14.04
C ILE A 165 8.54 2.19 13.29
N ASP A 166 9.21 1.20 13.87
CA ASP A 166 10.37 0.55 13.26
C ASP A 166 9.89 -0.52 12.29
N GLY A 167 10.47 -0.49 11.10
CA GLY A 167 10.14 -1.39 10.02
C GLY A 167 11.38 -2.10 9.47
N LEU A 168 11.20 -3.33 8.98
CA LEU A 168 12.24 -4.10 8.33
C LEU A 168 11.72 -4.88 7.11
N THR A 169 12.66 -5.46 6.36
CA THR A 169 12.38 -6.49 5.34
C THR A 169 13.01 -7.81 5.78
N LEU A 170 12.26 -8.91 5.69
CA LEU A 170 12.80 -10.25 5.96
C LEU A 170 13.53 -10.83 4.73
N PRO A 171 14.37 -11.86 4.93
CA PRO A 171 14.94 -12.63 3.83
C PRO A 171 13.88 -13.04 2.80
N GLN A 172 14.26 -13.03 1.51
CA GLN A 172 13.39 -13.41 0.39
C GLN A 172 12.11 -12.55 0.25
N ASN A 173 12.03 -11.42 0.97
CA ASN A 173 10.86 -10.53 1.08
C ASN A 173 9.60 -11.24 1.58
N LYS A 174 9.72 -12.18 2.53
CA LYS A 174 8.55 -12.79 3.16
C LYS A 174 7.89 -11.87 4.18
N GLU A 175 6.58 -11.95 4.32
CA GLU A 175 5.82 -11.36 5.44
C GLU A 175 5.60 -12.37 6.59
N HIS A 176 4.95 -11.96 7.68
CA HIS A 176 4.90 -12.75 8.91
C HIS A 176 4.08 -14.04 8.82
N PHE A 177 3.10 -14.15 7.92
CA PHE A 177 2.46 -15.42 7.61
C PHE A 177 3.38 -16.37 6.81
N GLY A 178 4.54 -15.90 6.35
CA GLY A 178 5.59 -16.68 5.68
C GLY A 178 5.54 -16.64 4.15
N PHE A 179 4.70 -15.79 3.55
CA PHE A 179 4.55 -15.64 2.11
C PHE A 179 5.46 -14.54 1.56
N ARG A 180 6.07 -14.78 0.40
CA ARG A 180 6.78 -13.71 -0.33
C ARG A 180 5.81 -12.61 -0.75
N ASP A 181 6.16 -11.37 -0.43
CA ASP A 181 5.45 -10.17 -0.85
C ASP A 181 6.29 -9.33 -1.84
N GLY A 182 5.67 -8.33 -2.45
CA GLY A 182 6.31 -7.39 -3.37
C GLY A 182 6.46 -7.89 -4.80
N ILE A 183 5.99 -9.11 -5.12
CA ILE A 183 6.13 -9.73 -6.46
C ILE A 183 5.28 -9.00 -7.51
N SER A 184 3.96 -8.90 -7.29
CA SER A 184 3.03 -8.31 -8.26
C SER A 184 2.87 -6.81 -7.99
N GLN A 185 3.56 -6.00 -8.80
CA GLN A 185 3.50 -4.54 -8.78
C GLN A 185 3.17 -4.04 -10.19
N PRO A 186 2.33 -3.01 -10.36
CA PRO A 186 2.19 -2.37 -11.67
C PRO A 186 3.52 -1.73 -12.07
N ILE A 187 3.79 -1.73 -13.36
CA ILE A 187 4.95 -1.08 -13.96
C ILE A 187 4.48 0.26 -14.52
N ILE A 188 4.96 1.35 -13.93
CA ILE A 188 4.71 2.67 -14.47
C ILE A 188 5.37 2.73 -15.86
N LYS A 189 4.59 3.03 -16.89
CA LYS A 189 5.10 3.23 -18.24
C LYS A 189 6.19 4.31 -18.23
N ASP A 190 7.25 4.08 -18.99
CA ASP A 190 8.42 4.97 -19.08
C ASP A 190 9.22 5.14 -17.76
N SER A 191 8.96 4.33 -16.72
CA SER A 191 9.72 4.37 -15.46
C SER A 191 11.05 3.61 -15.49
N GLY A 192 11.54 3.21 -16.66
CA GLY A 192 12.76 2.42 -16.81
C GLY A 192 12.69 0.97 -16.27
N ARG A 193 11.51 0.49 -15.88
CA ARG A 193 11.28 -0.90 -15.41
C ARG A 193 10.66 -1.74 -16.52
N SER A 194 11.04 -3.01 -16.60
CA SER A 194 10.48 -3.98 -17.54
C SER A 194 9.65 -5.05 -16.82
N GLY A 195 8.76 -5.70 -17.56
CA GLY A 195 7.95 -6.82 -17.09
C GLY A 195 6.78 -7.11 -18.04
N PRO A 196 5.79 -7.90 -17.62
CA PRO A 196 4.67 -8.30 -18.46
C PRO A 196 3.91 -7.09 -19.02
N LYS A 197 3.53 -7.15 -20.29
CA LYS A 197 2.87 -6.04 -20.99
C LYS A 197 1.58 -5.61 -20.29
N ASP A 198 0.80 -6.57 -19.79
CA ASP A 198 -0.49 -6.30 -19.15
C ASP A 198 -0.35 -5.66 -17.76
N ASP A 199 0.87 -5.65 -17.20
CA ASP A 199 1.21 -4.94 -15.97
C ASP A 199 1.74 -3.52 -16.20
N ILE A 200 1.93 -3.09 -17.45
CA ILE A 200 2.34 -1.73 -17.78
C ILE A 200 1.12 -0.81 -17.70
N VAL A 201 1.25 0.26 -16.91
CA VAL A 201 0.17 1.18 -16.56
C VAL A 201 0.62 2.62 -16.80
N GLU A 202 -0.28 3.46 -17.33
CA GLU A 202 0.03 4.87 -17.60
C GLU A 202 0.36 5.63 -16.29
N PRO A 203 1.31 6.59 -16.31
CA PRO A 203 1.82 7.18 -15.07
C PRO A 203 0.80 7.96 -14.25
N GLY A 204 -0.23 8.53 -14.89
CA GLY A 204 -1.31 9.26 -14.21
C GLY A 204 -2.18 8.41 -13.29
N GLU A 205 -2.00 7.09 -13.26
CA GLU A 205 -2.59 6.25 -12.20
C GLU A 205 -1.85 6.37 -10.86
N PHE A 206 -0.59 6.82 -10.87
CA PHE A 206 0.28 6.83 -9.69
C PHE A 206 0.97 8.17 -9.42
N ILE A 207 1.08 9.05 -10.41
CA ILE A 207 1.78 10.33 -10.30
C ILE A 207 0.90 11.43 -10.95
N MET A 208 0.57 12.45 -10.18
CA MET A 208 -0.24 13.58 -10.64
C MET A 208 0.50 14.40 -11.71
N GLY A 209 -0.28 14.98 -12.62
CA GLY A 209 0.23 15.75 -13.76
C GLY A 209 0.59 14.91 -14.99
N TYR A 210 0.39 13.60 -14.96
CA TYR A 210 0.54 12.71 -16.13
C TYR A 210 -0.80 12.10 -16.54
N LYS A 211 -0.91 11.63 -17.79
CA LYS A 211 -2.14 10.97 -18.24
C LYS A 211 -2.31 9.59 -17.62
N ASN A 212 -3.54 9.27 -17.24
CA ASN A 212 -3.94 7.96 -16.71
C ASN A 212 -4.38 7.00 -17.83
N ASN A 213 -4.88 5.80 -17.49
CA ASN A 213 -5.31 4.81 -18.49
C ASN A 213 -6.58 5.21 -19.26
N TYR A 214 -7.23 6.32 -18.91
CA TYR A 214 -8.32 6.92 -19.68
C TYR A 214 -7.81 7.94 -20.71
N GLY A 215 -6.50 8.22 -20.73
CA GLY A 215 -5.89 9.21 -21.63
C GLY A 215 -6.12 10.66 -21.20
N VAL A 216 -6.60 10.88 -19.97
CA VAL A 216 -6.84 12.21 -19.38
C VAL A 216 -5.90 12.45 -18.19
N PHE A 217 -5.69 13.71 -17.83
CA PHE A 217 -5.02 14.04 -16.58
C PHE A 217 -5.98 13.78 -15.41
N PRO A 218 -5.55 13.07 -14.36
CA PRO A 218 -6.34 12.92 -13.15
C PRO A 218 -6.47 14.27 -12.44
N ASP A 219 -7.45 14.37 -11.54
CA ASP A 219 -7.59 15.54 -10.68
C ASP A 219 -6.30 15.76 -9.87
N THR A 220 -5.85 17.01 -9.83
CA THR A 220 -4.65 17.45 -9.12
C THR A 220 -4.98 18.70 -8.30
N PRO A 221 -4.42 18.88 -7.09
CA PRO A 221 -4.61 20.10 -6.32
C PRO A 221 -3.96 21.29 -7.02
N LEU A 222 -4.81 22.19 -7.51
CA LEU A 222 -4.40 23.46 -8.12
C LEU A 222 -4.47 24.60 -7.10
N ILE A 223 -3.51 25.52 -7.16
CA ILE A 223 -3.52 26.75 -6.35
C ILE A 223 -4.72 27.61 -6.75
N GLN A 224 -5.60 27.86 -5.78
CA GLN A 224 -6.80 28.72 -5.89
C GLN A 224 -6.52 30.14 -5.41
N SER A 225 -5.67 30.28 -4.39
CA SER A 225 -5.27 31.54 -3.78
C SER A 225 -3.75 31.66 -3.84
N ASP A 226 -3.23 32.71 -4.48
CA ASP A 226 -1.79 32.93 -4.60
C ASP A 226 -1.11 32.99 -3.22
N GLN A 227 -0.13 32.12 -3.01
CA GLN A 227 0.56 31.96 -1.75
C GLN A 227 1.97 31.38 -2.02
N GLY A 228 2.95 31.71 -1.17
CA GLY A 228 4.31 31.19 -1.29
C GLY A 228 5.02 31.58 -2.60
N ASP A 229 6.13 30.93 -2.92
CA ASP A 229 6.84 31.14 -4.18
C ASP A 229 6.28 30.25 -5.29
N LEU A 230 5.31 30.79 -6.03
CA LEU A 230 4.65 30.12 -7.14
C LEU A 230 5.58 29.76 -8.31
N ASN A 231 6.80 30.30 -8.37
CA ASN A 231 7.77 29.93 -9.41
C ASN A 231 8.32 28.50 -9.21
N LEU A 232 8.18 27.96 -8.01
CA LEU A 232 8.55 26.58 -7.69
C LEU A 232 7.52 25.57 -8.18
N LEU A 233 6.31 26.02 -8.52
CA LEU A 233 5.25 25.15 -9.00
C LEU A 233 5.11 25.26 -10.53
N PRO A 234 4.98 24.13 -11.23
CA PRO A 234 4.66 24.14 -12.65
C PRO A 234 3.22 24.61 -12.89
N THR A 235 2.96 25.06 -14.12
CA THR A 235 1.58 25.32 -14.56
C THR A 235 0.91 23.97 -14.85
N ASP A 236 -0.38 23.89 -14.52
CA ASP A 236 -1.22 22.71 -14.75
C ASP A 236 -1.13 22.16 -16.18
N ALA A 237 -0.78 20.88 -16.28
CA ALA A 237 -0.72 20.15 -17.56
C ALA A 237 -2.11 19.93 -18.18
N GLY A 238 -3.18 20.00 -17.39
CA GLY A 238 -4.58 19.98 -17.84
C GLY A 238 -5.03 21.25 -18.57
N GLY A 239 -4.23 22.32 -18.53
CA GLY A 239 -4.49 23.55 -19.28
C GLY A 239 -5.39 24.58 -18.56
N SER A 240 -5.58 24.47 -17.24
CA SER A 240 -6.33 25.47 -16.47
C SER A 240 -5.63 26.82 -16.33
N GLY A 241 -4.31 26.86 -16.57
CA GLY A 241 -3.47 28.05 -16.38
C GLY A 241 -3.09 28.33 -14.92
N LYS A 242 -3.58 27.55 -13.96
CA LYS A 242 -3.23 27.64 -12.54
C LYS A 242 -1.93 26.90 -12.24
N LYS A 243 -1.33 27.18 -11.09
CA LYS A 243 -0.18 26.44 -10.56
C LYS A 243 -0.62 25.12 -9.94
N ASP A 244 0.15 24.07 -10.16
CA ASP A 244 -0.15 22.71 -9.73
C ASP A 244 0.79 22.29 -8.60
N ILE A 245 0.29 22.20 -7.36
CA ILE A 245 1.06 21.70 -6.21
C ILE A 245 1.11 20.16 -6.21
N GLY A 246 0.21 19.50 -6.94
CA GLY A 246 0.14 18.05 -7.03
C GLY A 246 1.12 17.44 -8.00
N ARG A 247 1.54 18.15 -9.06
CA ARG A 247 2.47 17.66 -10.09
C ARG A 247 3.66 16.91 -9.48
N ASN A 248 3.97 15.73 -10.03
CA ASN A 248 5.03 14.81 -9.57
C ASN A 248 4.84 14.23 -8.15
N GLY A 249 3.77 14.62 -7.47
CA GLY A 249 3.31 14.03 -6.22
C GLY A 249 2.26 12.94 -6.44
N THR A 250 1.81 12.37 -5.33
CA THR A 250 0.80 11.31 -5.27
C THR A 250 0.14 11.26 -3.89
N TYR A 251 -0.88 10.43 -3.70
CA TYR A 251 -1.33 10.08 -2.36
C TYR A 251 -0.62 8.83 -1.86
N LEU A 252 -0.28 8.85 -0.57
CA LEU A 252 0.26 7.73 0.18
C LEU A 252 -0.78 7.30 1.20
N VAL A 253 -1.26 6.06 1.07
CA VAL A 253 -2.09 5.41 2.08
C VAL A 253 -1.18 4.61 2.99
N MET A 254 -1.26 4.83 4.31
CA MET A 254 -0.55 3.99 5.28
C MET A 254 -1.52 3.35 6.27
N ARG A 255 -1.29 2.08 6.57
CA ARG A 255 -1.98 1.34 7.63
C ARG A 255 -0.98 0.54 8.45
N GLN A 256 -1.17 0.55 9.76
CA GLN A 256 -0.56 -0.43 10.66
C GLN A 256 -1.50 -1.63 10.77
N LEU A 257 -1.08 -2.75 10.21
CA LEU A 257 -1.82 -4.01 10.16
C LEU A 257 -1.15 -5.03 11.06
N GLU A 258 -1.71 -5.28 12.24
CA GLU A 258 -1.29 -6.39 13.09
C GLU A 258 -1.66 -7.72 12.42
N GLN A 259 -0.75 -8.69 12.46
CA GLN A 259 -0.96 -10.02 11.90
C GLN A 259 -0.99 -11.07 13.03
N ASP A 260 -2.12 -11.76 13.17
CA ASP A 260 -2.24 -12.89 14.08
C ASP A 260 -1.75 -14.17 13.38
N VAL A 261 -0.42 -14.33 13.36
CA VAL A 261 0.26 -15.46 12.71
C VAL A 261 -0.18 -16.80 13.32
N ALA A 262 -0.43 -16.82 14.63
CA ALA A 262 -0.85 -18.02 15.32
C ALA A 262 -2.26 -18.42 14.89
N ALA A 263 -3.23 -17.50 14.96
CA ALA A 263 -4.60 -17.79 14.54
C ALA A 263 -4.67 -18.19 13.05
N PHE A 264 -3.85 -17.59 12.20
CA PHE A 264 -3.77 -17.95 10.78
C PHE A 264 -3.39 -19.42 10.58
N TRP A 265 -2.25 -19.85 11.14
CA TRP A 265 -1.78 -21.23 10.96
C TRP A 265 -2.56 -22.26 11.78
N GLU A 266 -3.05 -21.92 12.96
CA GLU A 266 -3.94 -22.77 13.77
C GLU A 266 -5.26 -23.02 13.03
N PHE A 267 -5.81 -22.02 12.35
CA PHE A 267 -7.00 -22.19 11.50
C PHE A 267 -6.73 -23.17 10.35
N MET A 268 -5.62 -23.00 9.62
CA MET A 268 -5.28 -23.91 8.52
C MET A 268 -5.14 -25.34 9.03
N ASN A 269 -4.35 -25.53 10.09
CA ASN A 269 -4.11 -26.82 10.72
C ASN A 269 -5.40 -27.49 11.19
N GLU A 270 -6.36 -26.74 11.75
CA GLU A 270 -7.65 -27.29 12.17
C GLU A 270 -8.48 -27.79 10.99
N LYS A 271 -8.50 -27.04 9.87
CA LYS A 271 -9.31 -27.36 8.70
C LYS A 271 -8.74 -28.48 7.84
N THR A 272 -7.49 -28.87 8.03
CA THR A 272 -6.76 -29.81 7.16
C THR A 272 -6.20 -31.02 7.89
N LYS A 273 -6.58 -31.26 9.16
CA LYS A 273 -6.08 -32.40 9.95
C LYS A 273 -6.16 -33.74 9.21
N ASN A 274 -5.19 -34.59 9.50
CA ASN A 274 -5.26 -36.00 9.14
C ASN A 274 -6.42 -36.70 9.87
N HIS A 275 -6.82 -37.89 9.40
CA HIS A 275 -7.87 -38.68 10.03
C HIS A 275 -7.59 -39.04 11.50
N ASP A 276 -6.32 -39.09 11.90
CA ASP A 276 -5.88 -39.34 13.28
C ASP A 276 -5.84 -38.07 14.15
N GLY A 277 -6.20 -36.90 13.59
CA GLY A 277 -6.21 -35.61 14.27
C GLY A 277 -4.86 -34.88 14.28
N SER A 278 -3.80 -35.47 13.71
CA SER A 278 -2.48 -34.81 13.60
C SER A 278 -2.48 -33.70 12.53
N ILE A 279 -1.51 -32.79 12.63
CA ILE A 279 -1.31 -31.72 11.66
C ILE A 279 -0.91 -32.34 10.31
N ASN A 280 -1.62 -31.96 9.25
CA ASN A 280 -1.22 -32.23 7.88
C ASN A 280 -0.55 -30.99 7.30
N GLU A 281 0.78 -30.91 7.42
CA GLU A 281 1.53 -29.71 7.00
C GLU A 281 1.33 -29.38 5.52
N LEU A 282 1.29 -30.40 4.65
CA LEU A 282 1.11 -30.21 3.20
C LEU A 282 -0.24 -29.59 2.88
N GLU A 283 -1.33 -30.10 3.46
CA GLU A 283 -2.66 -29.57 3.22
C GLU A 283 -2.86 -28.20 3.89
N SER A 284 -2.26 -27.95 5.07
CA SER A 284 -2.24 -26.61 5.68
C SER A 284 -1.56 -25.59 4.77
N LEU A 285 -0.40 -25.92 4.21
CA LEU A 285 0.30 -25.07 3.25
C LEU A 285 -0.53 -24.85 1.98
N LYS A 286 -1.18 -25.91 1.46
CA LYS A 286 -2.04 -25.84 0.28
C LYS A 286 -3.24 -24.94 0.52
N LEU A 287 -3.93 -25.07 1.65
CA LEU A 287 -5.07 -24.21 1.98
C LEU A 287 -4.64 -22.74 2.14
N ALA A 288 -3.53 -22.49 2.83
CA ALA A 288 -2.98 -21.15 2.98
C ALA A 288 -2.59 -20.54 1.63
N ALA A 289 -1.96 -21.34 0.74
CA ALA A 289 -1.62 -20.91 -0.62
C ALA A 289 -2.87 -20.63 -1.46
N LYS A 290 -3.94 -21.41 -1.32
CA LYS A 290 -5.23 -21.17 -1.97
C LYS A 290 -5.89 -19.89 -1.44
N MET A 291 -5.83 -19.60 -0.14
CA MET A 291 -6.34 -18.34 0.41
C MET A 291 -5.54 -17.13 -0.08
N MET A 292 -4.22 -17.25 -0.17
CA MET A 292 -3.37 -16.15 -0.64
C MET A 292 -3.42 -15.98 -2.17
N GLY A 293 -3.43 -17.07 -2.92
CA GLY A 293 -3.27 -17.12 -4.39
C GLY A 293 -1.84 -17.42 -4.85
N ARG A 294 -0.89 -17.59 -3.90
CA ARG A 294 0.51 -17.97 -4.11
C ARG A 294 0.97 -18.90 -2.99
N TRP A 295 1.91 -19.79 -3.29
CA TRP A 295 2.66 -20.53 -2.28
C TRP A 295 3.63 -19.62 -1.51
N GLN A 296 4.14 -20.10 -0.38
CA GLN A 296 5.05 -19.31 0.48
C GLN A 296 6.32 -18.87 -0.25
N ASN A 297 6.85 -19.68 -1.17
CA ASN A 297 7.99 -19.36 -2.04
C ASN A 297 7.68 -18.33 -3.15
N GLY A 298 6.43 -17.85 -3.24
CA GLY A 298 5.96 -16.91 -4.24
C GLY A 298 5.35 -17.54 -5.49
N ALA A 299 5.38 -18.87 -5.67
CA ALA A 299 4.86 -19.49 -6.89
C ALA A 299 3.33 -19.31 -7.02
N PRO A 300 2.81 -18.89 -8.19
CA PRO A 300 1.37 -18.65 -8.34
C PRO A 300 0.59 -19.96 -8.42
N VAL A 301 -0.47 -20.07 -7.61
CA VAL A 301 -1.32 -21.27 -7.57
C VAL A 301 -2.01 -21.52 -8.92
N THR A 302 -2.21 -20.48 -9.74
CA THR A 302 -2.71 -20.62 -11.13
C THR A 302 -1.80 -21.50 -12.00
N LYS A 303 -0.48 -21.51 -11.75
CA LYS A 303 0.49 -22.36 -12.48
C LYS A 303 0.83 -23.63 -11.72
N TYR A 304 0.83 -23.58 -10.39
CA TYR A 304 1.17 -24.68 -9.50
C TYR A 304 -0.01 -24.98 -8.56
N PRO A 305 -1.11 -25.58 -9.06
CA PRO A 305 -2.36 -25.67 -8.30
C PRO A 305 -2.33 -26.62 -7.11
N ASP A 306 -1.43 -27.61 -7.12
CA ASP A 306 -1.47 -28.74 -6.20
C ASP A 306 -0.29 -28.87 -5.26
N ALA A 307 0.88 -28.34 -5.63
CA ALA A 307 2.09 -28.37 -4.81
C ALA A 307 2.99 -27.16 -5.06
N ASP A 308 3.72 -26.76 -4.03
CA ASP A 308 4.83 -25.82 -4.13
C ASP A 308 5.94 -26.43 -5.03
N PRO A 309 6.46 -25.71 -6.04
CA PRO A 309 7.53 -26.21 -6.91
C PRO A 309 8.91 -26.35 -6.24
N GLY A 310 9.08 -25.90 -4.99
CA GLY A 310 10.31 -26.02 -4.20
C GLY A 310 11.37 -24.94 -4.44
N GLU A 311 11.16 -24.04 -5.42
CA GLU A 311 12.10 -22.98 -5.79
C GLU A 311 11.49 -21.59 -5.58
N LEU A 312 12.28 -20.58 -5.21
CA LEU A 312 11.78 -19.20 -5.10
C LEU A 312 11.25 -18.71 -6.45
N SER A 313 10.06 -18.12 -6.46
CA SER A 313 9.39 -17.69 -7.67
C SER A 313 8.94 -16.24 -7.61
N ASP A 314 9.42 -15.43 -8.57
CA ASP A 314 8.91 -14.08 -8.87
C ASP A 314 7.93 -14.08 -10.06
N ASP A 315 7.45 -15.27 -10.45
CA ASP A 315 6.63 -15.42 -11.64
C ASP A 315 5.30 -14.66 -11.48
N ASN A 316 5.13 -13.63 -12.31
CA ASN A 316 3.92 -12.83 -12.37
C ASN A 316 3.25 -12.86 -13.74
N ASP A 317 3.80 -13.58 -14.72
CA ASP A 317 3.31 -13.59 -16.10
C ASP A 317 2.21 -14.63 -16.28
N PHE A 318 1.01 -14.31 -15.83
CA PHE A 318 -0.19 -15.12 -16.02
C PHE A 318 -1.48 -14.28 -15.99
N GLY A 319 -2.50 -14.78 -16.67
CA GLY A 319 -3.90 -14.39 -16.49
C GLY A 319 -4.74 -15.56 -16.01
N TYR A 320 -5.94 -15.28 -15.53
CA TYR A 320 -6.94 -16.26 -15.13
C TYR A 320 -7.88 -16.65 -16.27
N ALA A 321 -8.19 -15.75 -17.21
CA ALA A 321 -9.24 -16.02 -18.21
C ALA A 321 -8.95 -17.24 -19.08
N LYS A 322 -7.71 -17.40 -19.53
CA LYS A 322 -7.30 -18.57 -20.34
C LYS A 322 -6.88 -19.77 -19.49
N ASN A 323 -6.24 -19.51 -18.34
CA ASN A 323 -5.55 -20.56 -17.58
C ASN A 323 -6.37 -21.15 -16.44
N ASP A 324 -7.44 -20.46 -16.01
CA ASP A 324 -8.21 -20.75 -14.80
C ASP A 324 -9.58 -20.03 -14.78
N GLN A 325 -10.33 -20.13 -15.88
CA GLN A 325 -11.62 -19.46 -16.06
C GLN A 325 -12.62 -19.82 -14.96
N GLU A 326 -12.69 -21.12 -14.64
CA GLU A 326 -13.61 -21.72 -13.68
C GLU A 326 -13.08 -21.70 -12.23
N GLY A 327 -11.90 -21.15 -11.98
CA GLY A 327 -11.31 -21.05 -10.63
C GLY A 327 -10.82 -22.37 -10.03
N LEU A 328 -10.78 -23.45 -10.81
CA LEU A 328 -10.34 -24.79 -10.39
C LEU A 328 -8.89 -24.81 -9.87
N LYS A 329 -8.06 -23.83 -10.27
CA LYS A 329 -6.67 -23.69 -9.79
C LYS A 329 -6.59 -22.68 -8.65
N CYS A 330 -6.86 -21.40 -8.92
CA CYS A 330 -6.76 -20.32 -7.96
C CYS A 330 -8.17 -19.87 -7.57
N PRO A 331 -8.67 -20.16 -6.35
CA PRO A 331 -10.04 -19.85 -6.00
C PRO A 331 -10.45 -18.39 -6.26
N TYR A 332 -11.71 -18.15 -6.62
CA TYR A 332 -12.22 -16.79 -6.82
C TYR A 332 -12.06 -15.92 -5.57
N GLY A 333 -12.10 -16.53 -4.38
CA GLY A 333 -11.93 -15.86 -3.10
C GLY A 333 -10.48 -15.53 -2.73
N SER A 334 -9.48 -16.01 -3.48
CA SER A 334 -8.07 -15.81 -3.13
C SER A 334 -7.69 -14.33 -3.07
N HIS A 335 -6.92 -13.94 -2.05
CA HIS A 335 -6.51 -12.56 -1.78
C HIS A 335 -5.93 -11.86 -3.01
N LEU A 336 -4.98 -12.51 -3.69
CA LEU A 336 -4.32 -11.94 -4.88
C LEU A 336 -5.22 -11.91 -6.13
N ARG A 337 -6.19 -12.83 -6.25
CA ARG A 337 -7.15 -12.83 -7.37
C ARG A 337 -8.22 -11.75 -7.21
N ARG A 338 -8.59 -11.45 -5.96
CA ARG A 338 -9.53 -10.38 -5.63
C ARG A 338 -8.90 -9.01 -5.78
N SER A 339 -7.72 -8.81 -5.19
CA SER A 339 -7.01 -7.53 -5.24
C SER A 339 -6.44 -7.18 -6.62
N ASN A 340 -6.28 -8.17 -7.51
CA ASN A 340 -6.01 -7.96 -8.93
C ASN A 340 -6.66 -9.09 -9.77
N PRO A 341 -7.86 -8.87 -10.34
CA PRO A 341 -8.56 -9.87 -11.15
C PRO A 341 -7.94 -10.06 -12.54
N ARG A 342 -6.90 -9.28 -12.89
CA ARG A 342 -6.13 -9.37 -14.14
C ARG A 342 -7.04 -9.29 -15.37
N ASP A 343 -7.05 -10.36 -16.16
CA ASP A 343 -7.82 -10.53 -17.39
C ASP A 343 -9.19 -11.20 -17.17
N SER A 344 -9.61 -11.42 -15.92
CA SER A 344 -10.86 -12.12 -15.60
C SER A 344 -11.68 -11.38 -14.54
N PHE A 345 -12.27 -10.25 -14.93
CA PHE A 345 -13.23 -9.55 -14.11
C PHE A 345 -14.66 -9.94 -14.50
N GLU A 346 -15.42 -10.53 -13.58
CA GLU A 346 -16.80 -10.97 -13.81
C GLU A 346 -16.98 -11.69 -15.15
N ASP A 347 -17.97 -11.30 -15.96
CA ASP A 347 -18.27 -11.86 -17.27
C ASP A 347 -17.70 -11.00 -18.42
N MET A 348 -16.80 -10.06 -18.12
CA MET A 348 -16.17 -9.21 -19.13
C MET A 348 -15.17 -9.97 -20.01
N GLY A 349 -14.95 -9.45 -21.22
CA GLY A 349 -13.86 -9.91 -22.09
C GLY A 349 -12.48 -9.63 -21.50
N ILE A 350 -11.46 -10.30 -22.03
CA ILE A 350 -10.05 -10.20 -21.57
C ILE A 350 -9.55 -8.75 -21.61
N LYS A 351 -9.80 -8.04 -22.72
CA LYS A 351 -9.28 -6.68 -22.92
C LYS A 351 -9.94 -5.69 -21.97
N GLU A 352 -11.25 -5.81 -21.80
CA GLU A 352 -12.05 -4.98 -20.91
C GLU A 352 -11.66 -5.24 -19.45
N SER A 353 -11.44 -6.51 -19.08
CA SER A 353 -10.97 -6.90 -17.75
C SER A 353 -9.60 -6.33 -17.43
N ILE A 354 -8.62 -6.42 -18.34
CA ILE A 354 -7.28 -5.84 -18.15
C ILE A 354 -7.38 -4.33 -17.97
N LEU A 355 -8.16 -3.66 -18.82
CA LEU A 355 -8.34 -2.21 -18.75
C LEU A 355 -8.95 -1.78 -17.41
N LEU A 356 -10.00 -2.49 -16.95
CA LEU A 356 -10.61 -2.26 -15.64
C LEU A 356 -9.60 -2.50 -14.51
N SER A 357 -8.96 -3.67 -14.49
CA SER A 357 -7.95 -4.03 -13.48
C SER A 357 -6.86 -2.98 -13.37
N ASN A 358 -6.36 -2.50 -14.51
CA ASN A 358 -5.30 -1.50 -14.56
C ASN A 358 -5.71 -0.11 -14.03
N ARG A 359 -7.02 0.20 -14.01
CA ARG A 359 -7.57 1.44 -13.41
C ARG A 359 -7.72 1.37 -11.88
N HIS A 360 -7.54 0.21 -11.27
CA HIS A 360 -7.65 0.04 -9.81
C HIS A 360 -6.32 -0.34 -9.17
N ARG A 361 -5.23 -0.36 -9.94
CA ARG A 361 -3.90 -0.75 -9.46
C ARG A 361 -3.40 0.21 -8.39
N ILE A 362 -2.65 -0.32 -7.44
CA ILE A 362 -1.90 0.43 -6.44
C ILE A 362 -0.43 -0.03 -6.46
N ILE A 363 0.50 0.86 -6.12
CA ILE A 363 1.91 0.49 -5.91
C ILE A 363 2.10 0.25 -4.42
N ARG A 364 2.45 -0.97 -4.01
CA ARG A 364 2.62 -1.31 -2.58
C ARG A 364 4.09 -1.21 -2.16
N ARG A 365 4.33 -0.70 -0.96
CA ARG A 365 5.65 -0.55 -0.32
C ARG A 365 5.59 -0.91 1.16
N ALA A 366 5.28 -2.15 1.46
CA ALA A 366 5.08 -2.57 2.83
C ALA A 366 6.42 -2.75 3.57
N ARG A 367 6.38 -2.59 4.89
CA ARG A 367 7.49 -2.87 5.83
C ARG A 367 6.95 -3.64 7.02
N LEU A 368 7.69 -4.61 7.51
CA LEU A 368 7.26 -5.45 8.64
C LEU A 368 7.66 -4.80 9.95
N TYR A 369 6.86 -4.94 10.99
CA TYR A 369 7.18 -4.48 12.34
C TYR A 369 7.03 -5.62 13.35
N GLY A 370 7.74 -5.51 14.48
CA GLY A 370 7.80 -6.55 15.49
C GLY A 370 8.92 -7.56 15.22
N ASP A 371 8.97 -8.60 16.04
CA ASP A 371 10.04 -9.59 15.97
C ASP A 371 9.90 -10.47 14.70
N PRO A 372 10.98 -10.64 13.91
CA PRO A 372 11.00 -11.51 12.74
C PRO A 372 10.44 -12.92 12.99
N ILE A 373 9.46 -13.33 12.17
CA ILE A 373 8.98 -14.71 12.09
C ILE A 373 8.59 -15.02 10.65
N GLU A 374 8.95 -16.20 10.16
CA GLU A 374 8.40 -16.79 8.94
C GLU A 374 7.38 -17.84 9.36
N GLY A 375 6.09 -17.47 9.36
CA GLY A 375 5.02 -18.36 9.81
C GLY A 375 4.95 -19.67 9.01
N SER A 376 4.65 -20.78 9.69
CA SER A 376 4.40 -22.08 9.08
C SER A 376 3.42 -22.92 9.92
N PRO A 377 2.93 -24.06 9.41
CA PRO A 377 2.07 -24.97 10.17
C PRO A 377 2.63 -25.34 11.55
N THR A 378 3.96 -25.42 11.69
CA THR A 378 4.65 -25.86 12.91
C THR A 378 5.39 -24.74 13.67
N ALA A 379 5.62 -23.59 13.03
CA ALA A 379 6.29 -22.43 13.63
C ALA A 379 5.52 -21.13 13.35
N HIS A 380 4.55 -20.82 14.21
CA HIS A 380 3.60 -19.70 14.00
C HIS A 380 3.34 -18.83 15.23
N LYS A 381 4.16 -18.97 16.28
CA LYS A 381 4.00 -18.19 17.52
C LYS A 381 5.09 -17.11 17.60
N PRO A 382 4.79 -15.86 17.21
CA PRO A 382 5.75 -14.77 17.33
C PRO A 382 6.05 -14.44 18.80
N ASN A 383 7.18 -13.79 19.03
CA ASN A 383 7.47 -13.15 20.30
C ASN A 383 6.82 -11.75 20.32
N GLY A 384 5.66 -11.65 20.94
CA GLY A 384 4.88 -10.42 20.97
C GLY A 384 4.15 -10.13 19.65
N GLU A 385 3.74 -8.88 19.47
CA GLU A 385 3.00 -8.44 18.30
C GLU A 385 3.91 -8.30 17.08
N VAL A 386 3.42 -8.78 15.94
CA VAL A 386 4.05 -8.63 14.63
C VAL A 386 3.03 -8.13 13.62
N GLY A 387 3.51 -7.52 12.54
CA GLY A 387 2.62 -7.12 11.48
C GLY A 387 3.28 -6.35 10.36
N LEU A 388 2.44 -5.63 9.62
CA LEU A 388 2.80 -4.93 8.39
C LEU A 388 2.41 -3.46 8.50
N ILE A 389 3.38 -2.58 8.27
CA ILE A 389 3.11 -1.21 7.84
C ILE A 389 2.83 -1.26 6.34
N PHE A 390 1.57 -1.44 6.01
CA PHE A 390 1.09 -1.35 4.64
C PHE A 390 1.22 0.09 4.20
N ALA A 391 1.91 0.30 3.08
CA ALA A 391 1.93 1.57 2.37
C ALA A 391 1.57 1.33 0.91
N CYS A 392 0.72 2.16 0.33
CA CYS A 392 0.53 2.18 -1.11
C CYS A 392 0.41 3.58 -1.70
N PHE A 393 0.74 3.68 -2.99
CA PHE A 393 0.64 4.91 -3.77
C PHE A 393 -0.43 4.81 -4.86
N ASN A 394 -1.19 5.90 -4.99
CA ASN A 394 -2.27 6.06 -5.95
C ASN A 394 -2.59 7.56 -6.14
N VAL A 395 -3.05 7.96 -7.32
CA VAL A 395 -3.53 9.35 -7.52
C VAL A 395 -4.98 9.51 -7.09
N ASP A 396 -5.77 8.44 -7.13
CA ASP A 396 -7.20 8.44 -6.81
C ASP A 396 -7.50 7.44 -5.70
N ILE A 397 -7.59 7.94 -4.46
CA ILE A 397 -7.81 7.11 -3.26
C ILE A 397 -9.11 6.33 -3.37
N SER A 398 -10.18 6.97 -3.85
CA SER A 398 -11.51 6.37 -3.94
C SER A 398 -11.54 5.25 -4.98
N ARG A 399 -11.04 5.52 -6.19
CA ARG A 399 -11.04 4.56 -7.29
C ARG A 399 -10.03 3.44 -7.13
N GLN A 400 -8.94 3.65 -6.41
CA GLN A 400 -7.86 2.66 -6.29
C GLN A 400 -7.94 1.96 -4.93
N TYR A 401 -7.34 2.55 -3.89
CA TYR A 401 -7.21 1.88 -2.59
C TYR A 401 -8.57 1.58 -1.91
N GLU A 402 -9.47 2.56 -1.79
CA GLU A 402 -10.79 2.35 -1.15
C GLU A 402 -11.64 1.36 -1.96
N PHE A 403 -11.60 1.42 -3.29
CA PHE A 403 -12.31 0.49 -4.16
C PHE A 403 -11.80 -0.94 -4.01
N VAL A 404 -10.49 -1.16 -3.99
CA VAL A 404 -9.90 -2.49 -3.80
C VAL A 404 -10.33 -3.05 -2.44
N GLN A 405 -10.30 -2.25 -1.37
CA GLN A 405 -10.73 -2.72 -0.05
C GLN A 405 -12.25 -3.01 -0.02
N TYR A 406 -13.07 -2.07 -0.45
CA TYR A 406 -14.53 -2.16 -0.35
C TYR A 406 -15.14 -3.14 -1.35
N SER A 407 -14.94 -2.89 -2.65
CA SER A 407 -15.61 -3.60 -3.73
C SER A 407 -14.99 -4.97 -3.96
N TRP A 408 -13.67 -5.08 -3.80
CA TRP A 408 -12.95 -6.32 -4.09
C TRP A 408 -12.53 -7.09 -2.86
N GLY A 409 -12.22 -6.48 -1.72
CA GLY A 409 -11.85 -7.19 -0.49
C GLY A 409 -13.07 -7.59 0.34
N ASN A 410 -13.92 -6.62 0.67
CA ASN A 410 -15.00 -6.78 1.63
C ASN A 410 -16.28 -7.41 1.03
N SER A 411 -16.46 -7.36 -0.29
CA SER A 411 -17.66 -7.92 -0.96
C SER A 411 -17.73 -9.44 -0.78
N LYS A 412 -18.84 -9.97 -0.27
CA LYS A 412 -19.00 -11.43 -0.10
C LYS A 412 -19.51 -12.13 -1.37
N LYS A 413 -20.01 -11.34 -2.32
CA LYS A 413 -20.73 -11.79 -3.52
C LYS A 413 -19.97 -11.41 -4.77
N VAL A 414 -18.87 -12.10 -5.03
CA VAL A 414 -18.04 -11.92 -6.22
C VAL A 414 -18.17 -13.18 -7.09
N LYS A 415 -18.47 -13.00 -8.38
CA LYS A 415 -18.77 -14.12 -9.31
C LYS A 415 -19.81 -15.09 -8.73
N GLN A 416 -19.42 -16.34 -8.50
CA GLN A 416 -20.30 -17.41 -8.00
C GLN A 416 -20.21 -17.59 -6.47
N LEU A 417 -19.57 -16.66 -5.77
CA LEU A 417 -19.43 -16.69 -4.31
C LEU A 417 -20.61 -15.99 -3.63
N TYR A 418 -20.86 -16.32 -2.36
CA TYR A 418 -21.99 -15.74 -1.63
C TYR A 418 -21.64 -15.23 -0.23
N ASN A 419 -20.88 -16.01 0.55
CA ASN A 419 -20.51 -15.71 1.94
C ASN A 419 -18.99 -15.65 2.08
N ASP A 420 -18.29 -15.26 1.01
CA ASP A 420 -16.84 -15.43 0.91
C ASP A 420 -16.18 -14.04 0.79
N PRO A 421 -15.87 -13.37 1.90
CA PRO A 421 -15.01 -12.19 1.87
C PRO A 421 -13.57 -12.58 1.53
N ASP A 422 -12.71 -11.59 1.30
CA ASP A 422 -11.26 -11.83 1.18
C ASP A 422 -10.75 -12.44 2.50
N PRO A 423 -10.06 -13.59 2.46
CA PRO A 423 -9.70 -14.31 3.67
C PRO A 423 -8.63 -13.63 4.52
N ILE A 424 -7.93 -12.64 3.98
CA ILE A 424 -6.85 -11.92 4.67
C ILE A 424 -7.33 -10.56 5.15
N ILE A 425 -8.01 -9.79 4.29
CA ILE A 425 -8.34 -8.39 4.56
C ILE A 425 -9.84 -8.07 4.61
N GLY A 426 -10.73 -9.02 4.28
CA GLY A 426 -12.17 -8.79 4.17
C GLY A 426 -13.03 -9.44 5.27
N THR A 427 -12.46 -10.37 6.03
CA THR A 427 -13.17 -11.09 7.09
C THR A 427 -13.44 -10.20 8.30
N LYS A 428 -14.70 -10.14 8.75
CA LYS A 428 -15.07 -9.45 9.99
C LYS A 428 -14.70 -10.28 11.23
N GLU A 429 -14.39 -9.61 12.34
CA GLU A 429 -14.21 -10.28 13.64
C GLU A 429 -15.54 -10.70 14.24
N LYS A 430 -16.54 -9.81 14.22
CA LYS A 430 -17.90 -10.14 14.63
C LYS A 430 -18.83 -10.13 13.42
N THR A 431 -19.59 -11.20 13.28
CA THR A 431 -20.64 -11.33 12.26
C THR A 431 -21.98 -11.00 12.89
N GLU A 432 -22.92 -10.54 12.07
CA GLU A 432 -24.32 -10.43 12.49
C GLU A 432 -24.88 -11.84 12.81
N LEU A 433 -26.00 -11.88 13.57
CA LEU A 433 -26.70 -13.15 13.84
C LEU A 433 -27.02 -13.84 12.50
N ASP A 434 -26.65 -15.12 12.38
CA ASP A 434 -26.84 -15.97 11.19
C ASP A 434 -25.97 -15.62 9.95
N GLU A 435 -25.02 -14.69 10.05
CA GLU A 435 -24.08 -14.38 8.96
C GLU A 435 -22.87 -15.32 8.99
N GLU A 436 -22.76 -16.21 7.98
CA GLU A 436 -21.57 -17.04 7.78
C GLU A 436 -20.45 -16.26 7.03
N GLN A 437 -19.19 -16.60 7.32
CA GLN A 437 -18.02 -16.22 6.52
C GLN A 437 -17.25 -17.49 6.15
N ASN A 438 -17.08 -17.71 4.86
CA ASN A 438 -16.59 -18.95 4.28
C ASN A 438 -15.44 -18.67 3.30
N PHE A 439 -14.71 -19.73 2.95
CA PHE A 439 -13.78 -19.73 1.83
C PHE A 439 -14.06 -20.93 0.93
N THR A 440 -14.55 -20.67 -0.27
CA THR A 440 -14.94 -21.70 -1.24
C THR A 440 -13.85 -21.95 -2.27
N ILE A 441 -13.35 -23.18 -2.29
CA ILE A 441 -12.43 -23.72 -3.28
C ILE A 441 -13.27 -24.35 -4.40
N GLN A 442 -13.10 -23.86 -5.63
CA GLN A 442 -13.83 -24.38 -6.78
C GLN A 442 -13.38 -25.82 -7.09
N GLY A 443 -14.33 -26.70 -7.40
CA GLY A 443 -14.09 -28.11 -7.67
C GLY A 443 -15.11 -28.70 -8.65
N ASN A 444 -14.78 -29.87 -9.20
CA ASN A 444 -15.64 -30.62 -10.11
C ASN A 444 -15.75 -32.07 -9.60
N PRO A 445 -16.96 -32.60 -9.34
CA PRO A 445 -18.27 -32.02 -9.65
C PRO A 445 -18.80 -31.00 -8.62
N VAL A 446 -18.18 -30.89 -7.45
CA VAL A 446 -18.65 -30.01 -6.37
C VAL A 446 -17.54 -29.17 -5.78
N ASN A 447 -17.89 -27.96 -5.35
CA ASN A 447 -16.99 -27.07 -4.62
C ASN A 447 -16.77 -27.56 -3.19
N GLN A 448 -15.60 -27.24 -2.62
CA GLN A 448 -15.31 -27.42 -1.20
C GLN A 448 -15.45 -26.07 -0.48
N THR A 449 -16.28 -26.02 0.56
CA THR A 449 -16.46 -24.80 1.37
C THR A 449 -15.82 -24.96 2.74
N ILE A 450 -14.82 -24.13 3.03
CA ILE A 450 -14.21 -24.01 4.36
C ILE A 450 -15.02 -23.01 5.18
N LYS A 451 -15.72 -23.50 6.20
CA LYS A 451 -16.62 -22.69 7.03
C LYS A 451 -15.92 -22.06 8.23
N GLY A 452 -16.47 -20.94 8.71
CA GLY A 452 -16.05 -20.31 9.97
C GLY A 452 -14.75 -19.53 9.82
N LEU A 453 -14.56 -18.89 8.67
CA LEU A 453 -13.42 -18.03 8.40
C LEU A 453 -13.37 -16.91 9.45
N GLN A 454 -12.20 -16.74 10.08
CA GLN A 454 -11.95 -15.72 11.10
C GLN A 454 -11.00 -14.65 10.58
N ARG A 455 -10.96 -13.49 11.26
CA ARG A 455 -10.08 -12.39 10.89
C ARG A 455 -8.66 -12.65 11.40
N PHE A 456 -7.67 -12.50 10.53
CA PHE A 456 -6.24 -12.68 10.87
C PHE A 456 -5.45 -11.37 10.91
N VAL A 457 -6.04 -10.28 10.43
CA VAL A 457 -5.42 -8.96 10.36
C VAL A 457 -6.24 -7.95 11.13
N THR A 458 -5.62 -7.21 12.04
CA THR A 458 -6.28 -6.16 12.83
C THR A 458 -5.65 -4.80 12.54
N VAL A 459 -6.47 -3.79 12.26
CA VAL A 459 -5.99 -2.43 11.99
C VAL A 459 -5.69 -1.73 13.31
N ARG A 460 -4.46 -1.23 13.45
CA ARG A 460 -3.99 -0.50 14.64
C ARG A 460 -3.76 0.99 14.39
N GLY A 461 -3.87 1.46 13.15
CA GLY A 461 -3.78 2.87 12.83
C GLY A 461 -3.65 3.08 11.34
N GLY A 462 -3.87 4.31 10.90
CA GLY A 462 -3.75 4.67 9.49
C GLY A 462 -4.06 6.12 9.20
N ALA A 463 -3.61 6.58 8.04
CA ALA A 463 -3.93 7.90 7.52
C ALA A 463 -3.72 7.96 6.00
N TYR A 464 -4.33 8.96 5.39
CA TYR A 464 -4.03 9.37 4.02
C TYR A 464 -3.09 10.57 4.05
N PHE A 465 -2.01 10.46 3.30
CA PHE A 465 -1.00 11.50 3.15
C PHE A 465 -0.93 11.96 1.70
N PHE A 466 -0.61 13.22 1.51
CA PHE A 466 -0.05 13.74 0.28
C PHE A 466 1.45 13.51 0.32
N PHE A 467 1.97 12.84 -0.70
CA PHE A 467 3.38 12.57 -0.91
C PHE A 467 3.87 13.52 -2.01
N PRO A 468 4.29 14.74 -1.66
CA PRO A 468 4.60 15.80 -2.61
C PRO A 468 5.82 15.49 -3.48
N SER A 469 5.98 16.22 -4.59
CA SER A 469 7.27 16.34 -5.26
C SER A 469 8.29 17.11 -4.39
N ILE A 470 9.57 17.04 -4.76
CA ILE A 470 10.62 17.81 -4.05
C ILE A 470 10.36 19.31 -4.19
N ASN A 471 9.95 19.78 -5.36
CA ASN A 471 9.56 21.17 -5.59
C ASN A 471 8.33 21.58 -4.78
N ALA A 472 7.34 20.71 -4.62
CA ALA A 472 6.21 20.98 -3.73
C ALA A 472 6.66 21.10 -2.26
N VAL A 473 7.62 20.30 -1.78
CA VAL A 473 8.22 20.50 -0.45
C VAL A 473 8.94 21.85 -0.35
N ARG A 474 9.70 22.24 -1.39
CA ARG A 474 10.34 23.56 -1.47
C ARG A 474 9.31 24.67 -1.40
N TYR A 475 8.21 24.57 -2.16
CA TYR A 475 7.10 25.52 -2.13
C TYR A 475 6.48 25.64 -0.73
N LEU A 476 6.15 24.51 -0.08
CA LEU A 476 5.58 24.49 1.27
C LEU A 476 6.51 25.14 2.31
N SER A 477 7.83 25.12 2.08
CA SER A 477 8.81 25.81 2.91
C SER A 477 8.77 27.34 2.78
N THR A 478 8.09 27.89 1.77
CA THR A 478 7.99 29.34 1.48
C THR A 478 6.69 29.99 1.93
N LEU A 479 5.75 29.24 2.51
CA LEU A 479 4.51 29.81 3.03
C LEU A 479 4.83 30.82 4.16
N ASP A 480 4.02 31.88 4.25
CA ASP A 480 4.18 32.96 5.24
C ASP A 480 3.40 32.72 6.53
#